data_AF-A0A239DBW0-F1
#
_entry.id   AF-A0A239DBW0-F1
#
_cell.length_a   1.000
_cell.length_b   1.000
_cell.length_c   1.000
_cell.angle_alpha   90.00
_cell.angle_beta   90.00
_cell.angle_gamma   90.00
#
_symmetry.space_group_name_H-M   'P 1'
#
loop_
_entity.id
_entity.type
_entity.pdbx_description
1 polymer ?
#
loop_
_entity_poly.entity_id
_entity_poly.type
_entity_poly.pdbx_seq_one_letter_code
_entity_poly.pdbx_strand_id
1 'polypeptide(L)'
;MVAAALILFSATPAAAKSCPPAEVERFSALIRDADGNVRLILATIRGRMTTDQVRCWAATGDRKMMVELGRRLEHGDGIARDAERAEELYKAAATPKLGTLWVYTPGVGGQPGRVMPIRTGPDEPGLPAAAFARALMHIEGRAARPSYAKGMKILKELSESGHAPARARYDAIMAGPTT
;
A
#
# COMPACT_ATOMS: atom_id res chain seq x y z
N MET A 1 -11.18 -44.17 -33.58
CA MET A 1 -11.23 -42.80 -33.03
C MET A 1 -10.95 -42.88 -31.53
N VAL A 2 -9.72 -42.57 -31.11
CA VAL A 2 -9.33 -42.57 -29.69
C VAL A 2 -9.34 -41.12 -29.23
N ALA A 3 -10.24 -40.80 -28.30
CA ALA A 3 -10.38 -39.46 -27.74
C ALA A 3 -9.30 -39.24 -26.68
N ALA A 4 -8.30 -38.42 -27.01
CA ALA A 4 -7.30 -37.94 -26.06
C ALA A 4 -7.89 -36.76 -25.27
N ALA A 5 -8.28 -37.01 -24.01
CA ALA A 5 -8.67 -35.97 -23.08
C ALA A 5 -7.42 -35.24 -22.59
N LEU A 6 -7.16 -34.05 -23.14
CA LEU A 6 -6.18 -33.11 -22.58
C LEU A 6 -6.76 -32.54 -21.27
N ILE A 7 -6.30 -33.06 -20.13
CA ILE A 7 -6.54 -32.44 -18.84
C ILE A 7 -5.58 -31.24 -18.74
N LEU A 8 -6.11 -30.04 -18.97
CA LEU A 8 -5.45 -28.78 -18.67
C LEU A 8 -5.36 -28.66 -17.14
N PHE A 9 -4.19 -29.00 -16.59
CA PHE A 9 -3.85 -28.71 -15.21
C PHE A 9 -3.60 -27.20 -15.08
N SER A 10 -4.63 -26.42 -14.76
CA SER A 10 -4.44 -25.06 -14.29
C SER A 10 -3.82 -25.11 -12.90
N ALA A 11 -2.50 -24.96 -12.85
CA ALA A 11 -1.77 -24.74 -11.61
C ALA A 11 -2.26 -23.42 -11.00
N THR A 12 -3.23 -23.52 -10.10
CA THR A 12 -3.62 -22.44 -9.20
C THR A 12 -2.42 -22.17 -8.29
N PRO A 13 -1.90 -20.92 -8.20
CA PRO A 13 -0.82 -20.63 -7.28
C PRO A 13 -1.30 -20.88 -5.85
N ALA A 14 -0.65 -21.84 -5.19
CA ALA A 14 -0.95 -22.34 -3.86
C ALA A 14 -0.59 -21.35 -2.74
N ALA A 15 -1.17 -20.15 -2.76
CA ALA A 15 -0.96 -19.13 -1.71
C ALA A 15 -2.23 -18.31 -1.39
N ALA A 16 -3.42 -18.88 -1.61
CA ALA A 16 -4.69 -18.26 -1.23
C ALA A 16 -5.37 -19.05 -0.11
N LYS A 17 -4.72 -19.18 1.05
CA LYS A 17 -5.50 -19.22 2.29
C LYS A 17 -6.05 -17.80 2.45
N SER A 18 -7.29 -17.58 1.99
CA SER A 18 -7.93 -16.26 1.93
C SER A 18 -7.85 -15.60 3.31
N CYS A 19 -7.20 -14.44 3.38
CA CYS A 19 -7.14 -13.66 4.60
C CYS A 19 -8.55 -13.33 5.11
N PRO A 20 -8.78 -13.36 6.44
CA PRO A 20 -10.11 -13.11 6.99
C PRO A 20 -10.59 -11.70 6.58
N PRO A 21 -11.86 -11.56 6.16
CA PRO A 21 -12.40 -10.27 5.75
C PRO A 21 -12.45 -9.29 6.92
N ALA A 22 -12.46 -8.00 6.63
CA ALA A 22 -12.72 -6.99 7.65
C ALA A 22 -14.11 -7.22 8.26
N GLU A 23 -14.22 -7.08 9.58
CA GLU A 23 -15.50 -7.22 10.28
C GLU A 23 -16.41 -6.05 9.91
N VAL A 24 -17.65 -6.36 9.56
CA VAL A 24 -18.66 -5.39 9.13
C VAL A 24 -19.84 -5.48 10.07
N GLU A 25 -20.00 -4.46 10.89
CA GLU A 25 -21.17 -4.31 11.75
C GLU A 25 -22.26 -3.57 10.99
N ARG A 26 -23.47 -4.14 10.98
CA ARG A 26 -24.66 -3.51 10.41
C ARG A 26 -25.54 -3.05 11.56
N PHE A 27 -25.87 -1.77 11.58
CA PHE A 27 -26.82 -1.23 12.54
C PHE A 27 -28.06 -0.73 11.80
N SER A 28 -29.22 -1.01 12.40
CA SER A 28 -30.51 -0.49 11.98
C SER A 28 -31.21 0.10 13.18
N ALA A 29 -31.59 1.37 13.11
CA ALA A 29 -32.31 2.05 14.17
C ALA A 29 -33.54 2.77 13.61
N LEU A 30 -34.66 2.66 14.31
CA LEU A 30 -35.82 3.52 14.08
C LEU A 30 -35.70 4.72 15.03
N ILE A 31 -35.64 5.92 14.47
CA ILE A 31 -35.57 7.17 15.21
C ILE A 31 -36.85 7.94 14.94
N ARG A 32 -37.53 8.37 16.01
CA ARG A 32 -38.64 9.30 15.91
C ARG A 32 -38.10 10.72 16.04
N ASP A 33 -38.40 11.59 15.07
CA ASP A 33 -38.04 13.00 15.16
C ASP A 33 -39.01 13.79 16.07
N ALA A 34 -38.69 15.06 16.32
CA ALA A 34 -39.50 15.95 17.16
C ALA A 34 -40.92 16.18 16.61
N ASP A 35 -41.10 16.02 15.29
CA ASP A 35 -42.37 16.19 14.59
C ASP A 35 -43.21 14.89 14.59
N GLY A 36 -42.69 13.81 15.21
CA GLY A 36 -43.37 12.53 15.31
C GLY A 36 -43.16 11.60 14.12
N ASN A 37 -42.40 11.99 13.11
CA ASN A 37 -42.08 11.13 11.97
C ASN A 37 -41.07 10.06 12.37
N VAL A 38 -41.25 8.84 11.85
CA VAL A 38 -40.32 7.74 12.09
C VAL A 38 -39.35 7.64 10.91
N ARG A 39 -38.05 7.66 11.19
CA ARG A 39 -36.97 7.49 10.22
C ARG A 39 -36.23 6.20 10.51
N LEU A 40 -35.94 5.44 9.46
CA LEU A 40 -35.06 4.28 9.51
C LEU A 40 -33.64 4.73 9.16
N ILE A 41 -32.72 4.58 10.11
CA ILE A 41 -31.29 4.69 9.83
C ILE A 41 -30.75 3.29 9.60
N LEU A 42 -30.20 3.07 8.41
CA LEU A 42 -29.39 1.93 8.07
C LEU A 42 -27.96 2.41 7.93
N ALA A 43 -27.03 1.81 8.65
CA ALA A 43 -25.63 2.00 8.31
C ALA A 43 -24.77 0.78 8.57
N THR A 44 -23.64 0.80 7.89
CA THR A 44 -22.68 -0.28 7.83
C THR A 44 -21.35 0.29 8.28
N ILE A 45 -20.87 -0.16 9.43
CA ILE A 45 -19.60 0.27 10.02
C ILE A 45 -18.57 -0.81 9.74
N ARG A 46 -17.41 -0.41 9.22
CA ARG A 46 -16.26 -1.32 9.14
C ARG A 46 -15.49 -1.23 10.45
N GLY A 47 -15.39 -2.36 11.14
CA GLY A 47 -14.57 -2.49 12.33
C GLY A 47 -13.09 -2.26 12.01
N ARG A 48 -12.31 -1.89 13.03
CA ARG A 48 -10.85 -1.82 12.90
C ARG A 48 -10.31 -3.24 12.70
N MET A 49 -9.59 -3.47 11.61
CA MET A 49 -8.97 -4.78 11.36
C MET A 49 -7.96 -5.10 12.47
N THR A 50 -7.95 -6.36 12.91
CA THR A 50 -6.94 -6.86 13.86
C THR A 50 -5.56 -6.80 13.22
N THR A 51 -4.51 -6.84 14.04
CA THR A 51 -3.14 -6.84 13.53
C THR A 51 -2.88 -8.05 12.64
N ASP A 52 -3.41 -9.22 12.98
CA ASP A 52 -3.21 -10.44 12.20
C ASP A 52 -3.93 -10.37 10.84
N GLN A 53 -5.13 -9.79 10.80
CA GLN A 53 -5.79 -9.47 9.53
C GLN A 53 -4.92 -8.54 8.68
N VAL A 54 -4.46 -7.43 9.25
CA VAL A 54 -3.61 -6.46 8.54
C VAL A 54 -2.33 -7.12 8.03
N ARG A 55 -1.66 -7.95 8.85
CA ARG A 55 -0.45 -8.69 8.46
C ARG A 55 -0.73 -9.66 7.31
N CYS A 56 -1.83 -10.40 7.38
CA CYS A 56 -2.22 -11.34 6.33
C CYS A 56 -2.41 -10.60 5.00
N TRP A 57 -3.23 -9.55 4.98
CA TRP A 57 -3.49 -8.80 3.76
C TRP A 57 -2.28 -8.02 3.26
N ALA A 58 -1.43 -7.49 4.14
CA ALA A 58 -0.17 -6.88 3.73
C ALA A 58 0.76 -7.91 3.05
N ALA A 59 0.77 -9.16 3.53
CA ALA A 59 1.58 -10.23 2.95
C ALA A 59 1.09 -10.68 1.56
N THR A 60 -0.19 -10.48 1.21
CA THR A 60 -0.70 -10.74 -0.15
C THR A 60 -0.34 -9.65 -1.16
N GLY A 61 0.27 -8.55 -0.72
CA GLY A 61 0.62 -7.42 -1.58
C GLY A 61 -0.39 -6.27 -1.55
N ASP A 62 -1.38 -6.29 -0.65
CA ASP A 62 -2.32 -5.17 -0.49
C ASP A 62 -1.56 -3.93 0.03
N ARG A 63 -1.38 -2.95 -0.86
CA ARG A 63 -0.63 -1.71 -0.56
C ARG A 63 -1.28 -0.89 0.56
N LYS A 64 -2.60 -0.91 0.72
CA LYS A 64 -3.27 -0.19 1.82
C LYS A 64 -2.97 -0.86 3.15
N MET A 65 -2.96 -2.19 3.18
CA MET A 65 -2.63 -2.94 4.38
C MET A 65 -1.13 -2.89 4.71
N MET A 66 -0.26 -2.77 3.71
CA MET A 66 1.16 -2.44 3.94
C MET A 66 1.33 -1.08 4.65
N VAL A 67 0.58 -0.05 4.22
CA VAL A 67 0.60 1.27 4.88
C VAL A 67 0.07 1.18 6.31
N GLU A 68 -1.06 0.49 6.52
CA GLU A 68 -1.63 0.34 7.86
C GLU A 68 -0.69 -0.46 8.78
N LEU A 69 -0.06 -1.53 8.28
CA LEU A 69 0.94 -2.28 9.04
C LEU A 69 2.17 -1.42 9.37
N GLY A 70 2.66 -0.65 8.40
CA GLY A 70 3.77 0.29 8.60
C GLY A 70 3.46 1.31 9.69
N ARG A 71 2.24 1.86 9.68
CA ARG A 71 1.77 2.80 10.71
C ARG A 71 1.73 2.16 12.10
N ARG A 72 1.26 0.91 12.21
CA ARG A 72 1.24 0.20 13.49
C ARG A 72 2.63 -0.09 14.01
N LEU A 73 3.57 -0.49 13.14
CA LEU A 73 4.97 -0.71 13.51
C LEU A 73 5.68 0.59 13.86
N GLU A 74 5.29 1.71 13.26
CA GLU A 74 5.88 3.01 13.56
C GLU A 74 5.46 3.55 14.93
N HIS A 75 4.19 3.38 15.31
CA HIS A 75 3.62 3.91 16.55
C HIS A 75 3.55 2.89 17.70
N GLY A 76 3.71 1.60 17.43
CA GLY A 76 3.52 0.54 18.41
C GLY A 76 2.04 0.20 18.69
N ASP A 77 1.15 0.39 17.71
CA ASP A 77 -0.29 0.17 17.86
C ASP A 77 -0.61 -1.34 17.91
N GLY A 78 -0.64 -1.91 19.13
CA GLY A 78 -0.96 -3.32 19.34
C GLY A 78 0.13 -4.30 18.89
N ILE A 79 1.32 -3.78 18.53
CA ILE A 79 2.54 -4.54 18.20
C ILE A 79 3.77 -3.76 18.65
N ALA A 80 4.90 -4.44 18.80
CA ALA A 80 6.17 -3.79 19.10
C ALA A 80 6.55 -2.80 17.98
N ARG A 81 7.14 -1.66 18.37
CA ARG A 81 7.61 -0.65 17.42
C ARG A 81 8.80 -1.19 16.62
N ASP A 82 8.76 -1.01 15.31
CA ASP A 82 9.82 -1.35 14.37
C ASP A 82 9.82 -0.33 13.21
N ALA A 83 10.67 0.69 13.35
CA ALA A 83 10.74 1.77 12.36
C ALA A 83 11.42 1.34 11.06
N GLU A 84 12.30 0.34 11.10
CA GLU A 84 12.97 -0.17 9.89
C GLU A 84 11.97 -0.93 9.03
N ARG A 85 11.21 -1.85 9.64
CA ARG A 85 10.17 -2.59 8.95
C ARG A 85 9.04 -1.69 8.45
N ALA A 86 8.70 -0.63 9.19
CA ALA A 86 7.75 0.37 8.72
C ALA A 86 8.25 1.07 7.43
N GLU A 87 9.53 1.49 7.38
CA GLU A 87 10.09 2.11 6.17
C GLU A 87 10.05 1.15 4.98
N GLU A 88 10.39 -0.12 5.18
CA GLU A 88 10.36 -1.14 4.13
C GLU A 88 8.96 -1.31 3.54
N LEU A 89 7.94 -1.39 4.40
CA LEU A 89 6.54 -1.52 3.98
C LEU A 89 6.08 -0.28 3.21
N TYR A 90 6.38 0.92 3.71
CA TYR A 90 6.04 2.15 2.99
C TYR A 90 6.77 2.24 1.65
N LYS A 91 8.06 1.85 1.59
CA LYS A 91 8.83 1.81 0.34
C LYS A 91 8.19 0.82 -0.65
N ALA A 92 7.84 -0.38 -0.20
CA ALA A 92 7.22 -1.39 -1.06
C ALA A 92 5.86 -0.91 -1.61
N ALA A 93 5.01 -0.33 -0.75
CA ALA A 93 3.71 0.19 -1.15
C ALA A 93 3.80 1.42 -2.08
N ALA A 94 4.83 2.26 -1.89
CA ALA A 94 5.10 3.43 -2.73
C ALA A 94 5.74 3.09 -4.08
N THR A 95 6.32 1.91 -4.24
CA THR A 95 7.03 1.55 -5.47
C THR A 95 6.03 1.09 -6.55
N PRO A 96 6.06 1.68 -7.75
CA PRO A 96 5.25 1.21 -8.86
C PRO A 96 5.65 -0.20 -9.27
N LYS A 97 4.68 -1.04 -9.60
CA LYS A 97 4.94 -2.32 -10.24
C LYS A 97 4.88 -2.09 -11.73
N LEU A 98 6.00 -2.32 -12.40
CA LEU A 98 6.01 -2.26 -13.85
C LEU A 98 5.49 -3.60 -14.39
N GLY A 99 4.57 -3.54 -15.34
CA GLY A 99 4.11 -4.68 -16.10
C GLY A 99 5.15 -5.17 -17.11
N THR A 100 6.39 -4.70 -17.02
CA THR A 100 7.50 -5.09 -17.90
C THR A 100 8.57 -5.83 -17.10
N LEU A 101 8.85 -7.07 -17.48
CA LEU A 101 9.96 -7.86 -16.99
C LEU A 101 11.18 -7.67 -17.91
N TRP A 102 12.35 -7.44 -17.33
CA TRP A 102 13.60 -7.38 -18.07
C TRP A 102 14.30 -8.73 -18.00
N VAL A 103 14.39 -9.43 -19.13
CA VAL A 103 15.01 -10.75 -19.21
C VAL A 103 16.37 -10.63 -19.89
N TYR A 104 17.40 -11.13 -19.24
CA TYR A 104 18.72 -11.29 -19.85
C TYR A 104 18.76 -12.59 -20.66
N THR A 105 19.16 -12.49 -21.92
CA THR A 105 19.47 -13.62 -22.79
C THR A 105 20.99 -13.66 -22.99
N PRO A 106 21.69 -14.71 -22.52
CA PRO A 106 23.12 -14.85 -22.78
C PRO A 106 23.37 -15.00 -24.28
N GLY A 107 24.49 -14.45 -24.74
CA GLY A 107 24.90 -14.62 -26.14
C GLY A 107 25.48 -16.02 -26.37
N VAL A 108 25.32 -16.52 -27.59
CA VAL A 108 25.82 -17.85 -28.02
C VAL A 108 26.76 -17.66 -29.20
N GLY A 109 27.85 -18.45 -29.25
CA GLY A 109 28.80 -18.41 -30.37
C GLY A 109 29.62 -17.12 -30.45
N GLY A 110 30.03 -16.56 -29.31
CA GLY A 110 30.85 -15.34 -29.26
C GLY A 110 30.08 -14.03 -29.42
N GLN A 111 28.75 -14.09 -29.56
CA GLN A 111 27.89 -12.90 -29.59
C GLN A 111 27.67 -12.33 -28.17
N PRO A 112 27.48 -11.01 -28.00
CA PRO A 112 27.14 -10.42 -26.72
C PRO A 112 25.72 -10.81 -26.28
N GLY A 113 25.52 -10.93 -24.96
CA GLY A 113 24.18 -11.08 -24.38
C GLY A 113 23.34 -9.83 -24.52
N ARG A 114 22.01 -9.96 -24.36
CA ARG A 114 21.05 -8.86 -24.51
C ARG A 114 20.07 -8.85 -23.34
N VAL A 115 19.56 -7.68 -23.00
CA VAL A 115 18.43 -7.53 -22.08
C VAL A 115 17.20 -7.12 -22.89
N MET A 116 16.11 -7.88 -22.77
CA MET A 116 14.89 -7.65 -23.53
C MET A 116 13.72 -7.35 -22.56
N PRO A 117 12.93 -6.30 -22.83
CA PRO A 117 11.70 -6.05 -22.10
C PRO A 117 10.60 -7.01 -22.58
N ILE A 118 9.93 -7.67 -21.65
CA ILE A 118 8.75 -8.52 -21.91
C ILE A 118 7.56 -7.92 -21.15
N ARG A 119 6.49 -7.58 -21.88
CA ARG A 119 5.25 -7.10 -21.27
C ARG A 119 4.50 -8.28 -20.67
N THR A 120 4.40 -8.31 -19.34
CA THR A 120 3.72 -9.35 -18.56
C THR A 120 2.39 -8.87 -17.97
N GLY A 121 2.11 -7.57 -18.02
CA GLY A 121 0.86 -6.99 -17.52
C GLY A 121 0.79 -5.47 -17.65
N PRO A 122 -0.22 -4.82 -17.04
CA PRO A 122 -0.29 -3.37 -16.91
C PRO A 122 0.70 -2.86 -15.86
N ASP A 123 1.11 -1.60 -15.98
CA ASP A 123 1.82 -0.91 -14.90
C ASP A 123 0.83 -0.53 -13.80
N GLU A 124 1.21 -0.77 -12.55
CA GLU A 124 0.44 -0.34 -11.38
C GLU A 124 1.18 0.77 -10.66
N PRO A 125 0.58 1.96 -10.50
CA PRO A 125 1.20 3.04 -9.76
C PRO A 125 1.43 2.65 -8.29
N GLY A 126 2.48 3.22 -7.70
CA GLY A 126 2.69 3.16 -6.26
C GLY A 126 1.64 3.97 -5.52
N LEU A 127 1.45 3.68 -4.23
CA LEU A 127 0.48 4.39 -3.39
C LEU A 127 1.08 5.72 -2.87
N PRO A 128 0.56 6.90 -3.25
CA PRO A 128 1.12 8.18 -2.82
C PRO A 128 1.11 8.37 -1.30
N ALA A 129 0.08 7.84 -0.62
CA ALA A 129 -0.01 7.88 0.84
C ALA A 129 1.16 7.15 1.53
N ALA A 130 1.68 6.07 0.92
CA ALA A 130 2.84 5.35 1.45
C ALA A 130 4.13 6.19 1.31
N ALA A 131 4.31 6.80 0.14
CA ALA A 131 5.44 7.70 -0.11
C ALA A 131 5.41 8.91 0.83
N PHE A 132 4.22 9.46 1.09
CA PHE A 132 4.02 10.58 2.02
C PHE A 132 4.36 10.18 3.46
N ALA A 133 3.85 9.05 3.96
CA ALA A 133 4.20 8.54 5.29
C ALA A 133 5.71 8.33 5.44
N ARG A 134 6.36 7.79 4.41
CA ARG A 134 7.81 7.62 4.36
C ARG A 134 8.59 8.95 4.31
N ALA A 135 8.06 9.97 3.64
CA ALA A 135 8.67 11.30 3.68
C ALA A 135 8.63 11.87 5.10
N LEU A 136 7.47 11.80 5.76
CA LEU A 136 7.29 12.31 7.12
C LEU A 136 8.19 11.62 8.13
N MET A 137 8.29 10.29 8.11
CA MET A 137 9.18 9.58 9.05
C MET A 137 10.64 10.01 8.93
N HIS A 138 11.09 10.41 7.73
CA HIS A 138 12.44 10.94 7.51
C HIS A 138 12.61 12.40 7.94
N ILE A 139 11.59 13.24 7.71
CA ILE A 139 11.58 14.66 8.08
C ILE A 139 11.50 14.81 9.60
N GLU A 140 10.68 14.00 10.25
CA GLU A 140 10.37 14.08 11.69
C GLU A 140 11.32 13.25 12.56
N GLY A 141 12.32 12.58 11.97
CA GLY A 141 13.29 11.79 12.73
C GLY A 141 12.76 10.46 13.27
N ARG A 142 11.59 9.98 12.80
CA ARG A 142 10.97 8.73 13.28
C ARG A 142 11.52 7.46 12.64
N ALA A 143 12.17 7.58 11.48
CA ALA A 143 12.82 6.47 10.77
C ALA A 143 13.99 5.88 11.55
N ALA A 144 14.33 4.61 11.29
CA ALA A 144 15.50 3.96 11.89
C ALA A 144 16.82 4.68 11.53
N ARG A 145 16.90 5.20 10.29
CA ARG A 145 17.98 6.08 9.81
C ARG A 145 17.38 7.32 9.14
N PRO A 146 17.09 8.38 9.91
CA PRO A 146 16.50 9.60 9.38
C PRO A 146 17.38 10.30 8.35
N SER A 147 16.74 10.94 7.37
CA SER A 147 17.44 11.77 6.40
C SER A 147 16.47 12.84 5.92
N TYR A 148 16.61 14.04 6.48
CA TYR A 148 15.74 15.18 6.14
C TYR A 148 15.73 15.45 4.63
N ALA A 149 16.91 15.46 3.99
CA ALA A 149 17.05 15.65 2.55
C ALA A 149 16.26 14.61 1.73
N LYS A 150 16.32 13.33 2.12
CA LYS A 150 15.56 12.25 1.48
C LYS A 150 14.06 12.44 1.66
N GLY A 151 13.61 12.79 2.86
CA GLY A 151 12.21 13.05 3.15
C GLY A 151 11.66 14.24 2.36
N MET A 152 12.41 15.36 2.31
CA MET A 152 12.06 16.55 1.54
C MET A 152 12.02 16.28 0.04
N LYS A 153 12.94 15.48 -0.50
CA LYS A 153 12.91 15.08 -1.91
C LYS A 153 11.62 14.36 -2.27
N ILE A 154 11.25 13.33 -1.50
CA ILE A 154 10.01 12.56 -1.71
C ILE A 154 8.79 13.47 -1.57
N LEU A 155 8.78 14.34 -0.55
CA LEU A 155 7.66 15.25 -0.30
C LEU A 155 7.47 16.24 -1.46
N LYS A 156 8.57 16.79 -2.00
CA LYS A 156 8.55 17.67 -3.16
C LYS A 156 8.00 16.97 -4.40
N GLU A 157 8.51 15.78 -4.71
CA GLU A 157 8.05 14.97 -5.86
C GLU A 157 6.53 14.69 -5.78
N LEU A 158 6.03 14.37 -4.59
CA LEU A 158 4.58 14.17 -4.36
C LEU A 158 3.76 15.45 -4.49
N SER A 159 4.30 16.59 -4.03
CA SER A 159 3.66 17.91 -4.19
C SER A 159 3.52 18.26 -5.67
N GLU A 160 4.60 18.10 -6.45
CA GLU A 160 4.65 18.36 -7.89
C GLU A 160 3.75 17.39 -8.67
N SER A 161 3.56 16.16 -8.21
CA SER A 161 2.61 15.20 -8.77
C SER A 161 1.15 15.44 -8.36
N GLY A 162 0.85 16.52 -7.62
CA GLY A 162 -0.51 16.90 -7.23
C GLY A 162 -1.08 16.18 -6.00
N HIS A 163 -0.27 15.51 -5.18
CA HIS A 163 -0.76 14.90 -3.94
C HIS A 163 -1.03 15.98 -2.88
N ALA A 164 -2.31 16.33 -2.67
CA ALA A 164 -2.72 17.45 -1.82
C ALA A 164 -2.12 17.45 -0.39
N PRO A 165 -2.06 16.33 0.35
CA PRO A 165 -1.41 16.29 1.66
C PRO A 165 0.09 16.63 1.59
N ALA A 166 0.79 16.15 0.57
CA ALA A 166 2.20 16.47 0.37
C ALA A 166 2.41 17.94 0.02
N ARG A 167 1.57 18.49 -0.86
CA ARG A 167 1.62 19.91 -1.21
C ARG A 167 1.42 20.81 -0.01
N ALA A 168 0.36 20.59 0.77
CA ALA A 168 0.10 21.36 1.98
C ALA A 168 1.26 21.29 2.97
N ARG A 169 1.84 20.09 3.17
CA ARG A 169 2.97 19.92 4.08
C ARG A 169 4.24 20.59 3.55
N TYR A 170 4.52 20.47 2.26
CA TYR A 170 5.68 21.08 1.61
C TYR A 170 5.60 22.61 1.71
N ASP A 171 4.46 23.19 1.33
CA ASP A 171 4.22 24.63 1.39
C ASP A 171 4.38 25.16 2.82
N ALA A 172 3.85 24.43 3.82
CA ALA A 172 4.03 24.79 5.23
C ALA A 172 5.50 24.75 5.69
N ILE A 173 6.30 23.81 5.21
CA ILE A 173 7.74 23.75 5.53
C ILE A 173 8.48 24.92 4.86
N MET A 174 8.13 25.24 3.60
CA MET A 174 8.78 26.31 2.83
C MET A 174 8.39 27.71 3.32
N ALA A 175 7.17 27.88 3.85
CA ALA A 175 6.73 29.13 4.46
C ALA A 175 7.46 29.45 5.77
N GLY A 176 8.07 28.45 6.41
CA GLY A 176 8.72 28.60 7.71
C GLY A 176 7.71 28.75 8.86
N PRO A 177 8.19 28.94 10.10
CA PRO A 177 7.31 29.16 11.24
C PRO A 177 6.58 30.50 11.11
N THR A 178 5.25 30.46 11.14
CA THR A 178 4.44 31.68 11.30
C THR A 178 4.58 32.15 12.73
N THR A 179 5.35 33.23 12.93
CA THR A 179 5.52 33.93 14.22
C THR A 179 4.27 34.70 14.60
#